data_AF-T1ABZ2-F1
#
_entry.id   AF-T1ABZ2-F1
#
_cell.length_a   1.000
_cell.length_b   1.000
_cell.length_c   1.000
_cell.angle_alpha   90.00
_cell.angle_beta   90.00
_cell.angle_gamma   90.00
#
_symmetry.space_group_name_H-M   'P 1'
#
loop_
_entity.id
_entity.type
_entity.pdbx_description
1 polymer ?
#
loop_
_entity_poly.entity_id
_entity_poly.type
_entity_poly.pdbx_seq_one_letter_code
_entity_poly.pdbx_strand_id
1 'polypeptide(L)'
;GWAIEDVTVAAYEPNSGYGSGGQVAADLLTRARELGVVYRAGTRVLGLLRSGDQVTGVETSEGPIEASLVICATGVWSKPLLRAAGWDPPIETEFHHVAMVRRPGQEPGDGLACIDSVTRTYFRPDVPGTTLVGSFYGPRGVDPDDFPQRASEAHLAELVQAASRRVPGLGGGRDRGQRHGCLRHDTRHQT
;
A
#
# COMPACT_ATOMS: atom_id res chain seq x y z
N GLY A 1 -9.74 18.06 -19.93
CA GLY A 1 -10.93 17.96 -19.06
C GLY A 1 -11.12 16.52 -18.62
N TRP A 2 -12.11 16.27 -17.77
CA TRP A 2 -12.54 14.94 -17.37
C TRP A 2 -13.58 14.44 -18.39
N ALA A 3 -13.55 13.15 -18.75
CA ALA A 3 -14.65 12.49 -19.45
C ALA A 3 -15.52 11.83 -18.38
N ILE A 4 -16.84 12.03 -18.42
CA ILE A 4 -17.78 11.66 -17.33
C ILE A 4 -19.09 11.07 -17.84
N GLU A 5 -19.19 10.79 -19.14
CA GLU A 5 -20.39 10.30 -19.80
C GLU A 5 -20.82 8.92 -19.28
N ASP A 6 -19.87 8.16 -18.73
CA ASP A 6 -20.06 6.84 -18.11
C ASP A 6 -20.22 6.89 -16.58
N VAL A 7 -20.34 8.07 -15.98
CA VAL A 7 -20.47 8.26 -14.52
C VAL A 7 -21.90 8.52 -14.13
N THR A 8 -22.44 7.64 -13.29
CA THR A 8 -23.76 7.83 -12.69
C THR A 8 -23.73 8.73 -11.46
N VAL A 9 -22.69 8.59 -10.62
CA VAL A 9 -22.56 9.32 -9.35
C VAL A 9 -21.09 9.57 -9.03
N ALA A 10 -20.81 10.71 -8.39
CA ALA A 10 -19.52 11.06 -7.83
C ALA A 10 -19.69 11.62 -6.42
N ALA A 11 -18.72 11.34 -5.55
CA ALA A 11 -18.61 11.96 -4.23
C ALA A 11 -17.38 12.90 -4.24
N TYR A 12 -17.51 14.06 -3.61
CA TYR A 12 -16.43 15.03 -3.49
C TYR A 12 -16.19 15.40 -2.03
N GLU A 13 -14.95 15.20 -1.58
CA GLU A 13 -14.52 15.48 -0.21
C GLU A 13 -13.41 16.54 -0.23
N PRO A 14 -13.73 17.84 -0.08
CA PRO A 14 -12.75 18.92 -0.23
C PRO A 14 -11.63 18.89 0.82
N ASN A 15 -11.86 18.23 1.95
CA ASN A 15 -10.89 18.10 3.04
C ASN A 15 -10.11 16.78 2.99
N SER A 16 -10.37 15.94 1.98
CA SER A 16 -9.61 14.72 1.75
C SER A 16 -8.28 15.02 1.08
N GLY A 17 -7.39 14.03 1.03
CA GLY A 17 -6.10 14.19 0.39
C GLY A 17 -5.29 12.91 0.38
N TYR A 18 -3.99 13.08 0.21
CA TYR A 18 -3.02 12.00 0.24
C TYR A 18 -1.78 12.46 1.00
N GLY A 19 -1.03 11.49 1.53
CA GLY A 19 0.19 11.76 2.28
C GLY A 19 1.28 10.75 1.96
N SER A 20 2.52 11.11 2.31
CA SER A 20 3.64 10.18 2.26
C SER A 20 3.59 9.26 3.48
N GLY A 21 3.16 8.02 3.28
CA GLY A 21 3.12 7.02 4.36
C GLY A 21 4.50 6.78 4.99
N GLY A 22 5.56 6.83 4.19
CA GLY A 22 6.94 6.71 4.67
C GLY A 22 7.36 7.88 5.57
N GLN A 23 6.98 9.12 5.19
CA GLN A 23 7.25 10.30 6.01
C GLN A 23 6.51 10.22 7.35
N VAL A 24 5.20 9.91 7.31
CA VAL A 24 4.38 9.76 8.51
C VAL A 24 4.97 8.70 9.46
N ALA A 25 5.38 7.54 8.92
CA ALA A 25 6.01 6.50 9.73
C ALA A 25 7.34 6.96 10.35
N ALA A 26 8.17 7.70 9.60
CA ALA A 26 9.43 8.24 10.09
C ALA A 26 9.23 9.29 11.20
N ASP A 27 8.25 10.18 11.04
CA ASP A 27 7.93 11.22 12.02
C ASP A 27 7.41 10.58 13.33
N LEU A 28 6.52 9.60 13.21
CA LEU A 28 6.01 8.83 14.36
C LEU A 28 7.13 8.08 15.09
N LEU A 29 8.04 7.43 14.35
CA LEU A 29 9.18 6.72 14.93
C LEU A 29 10.14 7.69 15.65
N THR A 30 10.36 8.87 15.07
CA THR A 30 11.19 9.92 15.68
C THR A 30 10.59 10.32 17.03
N ARG A 31 9.29 10.62 17.06
CA ARG A 31 8.61 10.99 18.31
C ARG A 31 8.59 9.84 19.32
N ALA A 32 8.41 8.61 18.89
CA ALA A 32 8.44 7.45 19.77
C ALA A 32 9.81 7.29 20.45
N ARG A 33 10.91 7.50 19.72
CA ARG A 33 12.27 7.46 20.27
C ARG A 33 12.52 8.57 21.29
N GLU A 34 12.04 9.79 21.04
CA GLU A 34 12.11 10.89 22.00
C GLU A 34 11.37 10.58 23.31
N LEU A 35 10.32 9.74 23.24
CA LEU A 35 9.56 9.25 24.39
C LEU A 35 10.17 8.00 25.03
N GLY A 36 11.34 7.54 24.58
CA GLY A 36 12.08 6.43 25.17
C GLY A 36 11.79 5.05 24.58
N VAL A 37 11.08 4.96 23.43
CA VAL A 37 10.86 3.67 22.76
C VAL A 37 12.17 3.11 22.20
N VAL A 38 12.43 1.84 22.50
CA VAL A 38 13.54 1.07 21.93
C VAL A 38 13.12 0.54 20.56
N TYR A 39 13.74 1.07 19.51
CA TYR A 39 13.55 0.59 18.13
C TYR A 39 14.72 -0.30 17.71
N ARG A 40 14.41 -1.55 17.33
CA ARG A 40 15.38 -2.54 16.84
C ARG A 40 15.10 -2.87 15.37
N ALA A 41 15.77 -2.16 14.46
CA ALA A 41 15.68 -2.43 13.02
C ALA A 41 16.47 -3.69 12.65
N GLY A 42 16.02 -4.42 11.63
CA GLY A 42 16.71 -5.63 11.17
C GLY A 42 16.53 -6.85 12.07
N THR A 43 15.79 -6.73 13.18
CA THR A 43 15.50 -7.81 14.10
C THR A 43 14.22 -8.53 13.67
N ARG A 44 14.36 -9.64 12.94
CA ARG A 44 13.20 -10.42 12.43
C ARG A 44 12.56 -11.20 13.57
N VAL A 45 11.24 -11.06 13.74
CA VAL A 45 10.44 -11.95 14.60
C VAL A 45 10.26 -13.29 13.88
N LEU A 46 10.61 -14.37 14.57
CA LEU A 46 10.55 -15.75 14.07
C LEU A 46 9.34 -16.51 14.63
N GLY A 47 8.85 -16.10 15.81
CA GLY A 47 7.71 -16.73 16.46
C GLY A 47 7.26 -16.00 17.73
N LEU A 48 6.18 -16.48 18.33
CA LEU A 48 5.68 -16.00 19.62
C LEU A 48 6.16 -16.92 20.74
N LEU A 49 6.65 -16.35 21.85
CA LEU A 49 6.92 -17.10 23.07
C LEU A 49 5.60 -17.27 23.83
N ARG A 50 5.38 -18.46 24.41
CA ARG A 50 4.15 -18.79 25.13
C ARG A 50 4.40 -19.57 26.41
N SER A 51 3.53 -19.37 27.39
CA SER A 51 3.36 -20.21 28.58
C SER A 51 1.89 -20.58 28.69
N GLY A 52 1.56 -21.84 28.40
CA GLY A 52 0.16 -22.26 28.19
C GLY A 52 -0.50 -21.42 27.08
N ASP A 53 -1.64 -20.84 27.38
CA ASP A 53 -2.40 -20.00 26.43
C ASP A 53 -1.87 -18.56 26.32
N GLN A 54 -1.00 -18.14 27.25
CA GLN A 54 -0.52 -16.76 27.33
C GLN A 54 0.72 -16.54 26.46
N VAL A 55 0.70 -15.46 25.66
CA VAL A 55 1.90 -14.94 24.98
C VAL A 55 2.77 -14.21 25.99
N THR A 56 4.06 -14.56 26.04
CA THR A 56 5.04 -14.02 27.00
C THR A 56 6.19 -13.28 26.33
N GLY A 57 6.15 -13.14 25.00
CA GLY A 57 7.18 -12.43 24.23
C GLY A 57 7.26 -12.89 22.78
N VAL A 58 8.40 -12.61 22.16
CA VAL A 58 8.71 -12.99 20.77
C VAL A 58 10.09 -13.62 20.68
N GLU A 59 10.20 -14.65 19.85
CA GLU A 59 11.49 -15.17 19.40
C GLU A 59 11.95 -14.33 18.22
N THR A 60 13.21 -13.88 18.24
CA THR A 60 13.79 -13.05 17.17
C THR A 60 15.11 -13.60 16.68
N SER A 61 15.58 -13.09 15.54
CA SER A 61 16.90 -13.40 14.99
C SER A 61 18.07 -12.99 15.90
N GLU A 62 17.83 -12.16 16.92
CA GLU A 62 18.84 -11.72 17.90
C GLU A 62 18.61 -12.33 19.30
N GLY A 63 17.74 -13.35 19.39
CA GLY A 63 17.35 -13.97 20.64
C GLY A 63 15.94 -13.57 21.12
N PRO A 64 15.48 -14.14 22.24
CA PRO A 64 14.14 -13.90 22.76
C PRO A 64 14.01 -12.49 23.35
N ILE A 65 12.83 -11.90 23.19
CA ILE A 65 12.41 -10.67 23.88
C ILE A 65 11.15 -10.99 24.66
N GLU A 66 11.23 -10.92 25.99
CA GLU A 66 10.08 -11.09 26.87
C GLU A 66 9.20 -9.84 26.88
N ALA A 67 7.88 -10.04 26.87
CA ALA A 67 6.90 -8.97 26.96
C ALA A 67 5.58 -9.48 27.56
N SER A 68 4.95 -8.67 28.40
CA SER A 68 3.62 -8.96 28.94
C SER A 68 2.49 -8.74 27.93
N LEU A 69 2.76 -7.95 26.89
CA LEU A 69 1.85 -7.68 25.77
C LEU A 69 2.64 -7.63 24.47
N VAL A 70 2.12 -8.35 23.47
CA VAL A 70 2.65 -8.33 22.09
C VAL A 70 1.54 -7.83 21.16
N ILE A 71 1.84 -6.79 20.38
CA ILE A 71 0.93 -6.25 19.37
C ILE A 71 1.43 -6.67 17.99
N CYS A 72 0.60 -7.40 17.23
CA CYS A 72 0.94 -7.78 15.85
C CYS A 72 0.62 -6.63 14.89
N ALA A 73 1.67 -5.95 14.42
CA ALA A 73 1.58 -4.87 13.43
C ALA A 73 2.45 -5.19 12.19
N THR A 74 2.46 -6.46 11.77
CA THR A 74 3.36 -6.97 10.71
C THR A 74 2.74 -6.95 9.31
N GLY A 75 1.62 -6.26 9.12
CA GLY A 75 0.98 -6.06 7.82
C GLY A 75 0.69 -7.38 7.08
N VAL A 76 1.18 -7.50 5.85
CA VAL A 76 0.97 -8.70 5.01
C VAL A 76 1.60 -9.97 5.57
N TRP A 77 2.55 -9.85 6.51
CA TRP A 77 3.16 -10.98 7.23
C TRP A 77 2.40 -11.38 8.51
N SER A 78 1.30 -10.70 8.87
CA SER A 78 0.56 -11.02 10.10
C SER A 78 -0.07 -12.41 10.06
N LYS A 79 -0.72 -12.80 8.96
CA LYS A 79 -1.34 -14.12 8.84
C LYS A 79 -0.37 -15.30 9.03
N PRO A 80 0.76 -15.40 8.32
CA PRO A 80 1.69 -16.51 8.51
C PRO A 80 2.24 -16.57 9.95
N LEU A 81 2.58 -15.42 10.55
CA LEU A 81 3.08 -15.35 11.92
C LEU A 81 2.04 -15.85 12.95
N LEU A 82 0.79 -15.40 12.81
CA LEU A 82 -0.26 -15.70 13.77
C LEU A 82 -0.82 -17.11 13.61
N ARG A 83 -0.87 -17.62 12.37
CA ARG A 83 -1.28 -19.00 12.10
C ARG A 83 -0.35 -20.01 12.74
N ALA A 84 0.96 -19.73 12.74
CA ALA A 84 1.94 -20.54 13.46
C ALA A 84 1.69 -20.56 14.99
N ALA A 85 1.03 -19.53 15.53
CA ALA A 85 0.60 -19.46 16.91
C ALA A 85 -0.84 -19.97 17.15
N GLY A 86 -1.46 -20.63 16.16
CA GLY A 86 -2.79 -21.22 16.28
C GLY A 86 -3.96 -20.26 16.05
N TRP A 87 -3.71 -19.04 15.55
CA TRP A 87 -4.77 -18.10 15.17
C TRP A 87 -4.74 -17.80 13.67
N ASP A 88 -5.85 -18.05 12.96
CA ASP A 88 -5.95 -17.80 11.52
C ASP A 88 -6.82 -16.57 11.23
N PRO A 89 -6.22 -15.36 11.10
CA PRO A 89 -6.99 -14.16 10.80
C PRO A 89 -7.62 -14.22 9.39
N PRO A 90 -8.84 -13.68 9.19
CA PRO A 90 -9.54 -13.67 7.91
C PRO A 90 -9.02 -12.58 6.94
N ILE A 91 -7.69 -12.43 6.88
CA ILE A 91 -7.00 -11.51 5.97
C ILE A 91 -6.34 -12.28 4.83
N GLU A 92 -6.13 -11.61 3.71
CA GLU A 92 -5.34 -12.09 2.58
C GLU A 92 -4.54 -10.94 1.97
N THR A 93 -3.48 -11.28 1.25
CA THR A 93 -2.68 -10.30 0.51
C THR A 93 -3.34 -9.97 -0.81
N GLU A 94 -3.24 -8.72 -1.25
CA GLU A 94 -3.64 -8.28 -2.60
C GLU A 94 -2.52 -7.44 -3.21
N PHE A 95 -2.14 -7.74 -4.46
CA PHE A 95 -1.02 -7.10 -5.14
C PHE A 95 -1.48 -6.03 -6.12
N HIS A 96 -1.14 -4.77 -5.88
CA HIS A 96 -1.54 -3.65 -6.72
C HIS A 96 -0.38 -3.14 -7.57
N HIS A 97 -0.68 -2.85 -8.83
CA HIS A 97 0.26 -2.21 -9.74
C HIS A 97 0.17 -0.69 -9.62
N VAL A 98 1.32 -0.02 -9.62
CA VAL A 98 1.42 1.44 -9.57
C VAL A 98 2.37 1.96 -10.64
N ALA A 99 1.89 2.91 -11.45
CA ALA A 99 2.63 3.61 -12.49
C ALA A 99 2.87 5.08 -12.10
N MET A 100 4.08 5.59 -12.35
CA MET A 100 4.40 7.02 -12.26
C MET A 100 4.35 7.65 -13.65
N VAL A 101 3.32 8.46 -13.92
CA VAL A 101 3.12 9.12 -15.22
C VAL A 101 3.68 10.53 -15.17
N ARG A 102 4.54 10.89 -16.14
CA ARG A 102 5.07 12.25 -16.24
C ARG A 102 4.01 13.21 -16.77
N ARG A 103 3.86 14.34 -16.10
CA ARG A 103 2.93 15.43 -16.39
C ARG A 103 3.68 16.77 -16.39
N PRO A 104 4.43 17.09 -17.46
CA PRO A 104 5.19 18.35 -17.52
C PRO A 104 4.27 19.56 -17.36
N GLY A 105 4.67 20.51 -16.51
CA GLY A 105 3.88 21.72 -16.23
C GLY A 105 2.75 21.53 -15.21
N GLN A 106 2.68 20.39 -14.53
CA GLN A 106 1.80 20.20 -13.38
C GLN A 106 2.52 20.68 -12.10
N GLU A 107 1.98 21.72 -11.48
CA GLU A 107 2.47 22.29 -10.22
C GLU A 107 1.89 21.55 -9.00
N PRO A 108 2.50 21.70 -7.80
CA PRO A 108 1.91 21.21 -6.56
C PRO A 108 0.52 21.82 -6.32
N GLY A 109 -0.50 20.97 -6.16
CA GLY A 109 -1.90 21.39 -6.05
C GLY A 109 -2.70 21.30 -7.35
N ASP A 110 -2.04 21.07 -8.49
CA ASP A 110 -2.72 20.83 -9.76
C ASP A 110 -3.26 19.40 -9.85
N GLY A 111 -4.58 19.27 -9.81
CA GLY A 111 -5.31 18.01 -9.98
C GLY A 111 -5.91 17.47 -8.69
N LEU A 112 -6.80 16.49 -8.83
CA LEU A 112 -7.52 15.87 -7.73
C LEU A 112 -7.06 14.42 -7.58
N ALA A 113 -6.96 13.96 -6.33
CA ALA A 113 -6.96 12.53 -6.07
C ALA A 113 -8.33 11.96 -6.45
N CYS A 114 -8.35 10.82 -7.10
CA CYS A 114 -9.57 10.19 -7.57
C CYS A 114 -9.45 8.68 -7.46
N ILE A 115 -10.55 8.07 -7.03
CA ILE A 115 -10.79 6.64 -7.11
C ILE A 115 -11.94 6.49 -8.10
N ASP A 116 -11.74 5.67 -9.14
CA ASP A 116 -12.69 5.46 -10.21
C ASP A 116 -12.95 3.96 -10.39
N SER A 117 -14.12 3.53 -9.92
CA SER A 117 -14.58 2.14 -10.02
C SER A 117 -14.93 1.72 -11.44
N VAL A 118 -15.27 2.67 -12.33
CA VAL A 118 -15.60 2.40 -13.74
C VAL A 118 -14.35 2.02 -14.51
N THR A 119 -13.28 2.80 -14.37
CA THR A 119 -11.98 2.48 -14.99
C THR A 119 -11.15 1.49 -14.17
N ARG A 120 -11.57 1.20 -12.93
CA ARG A 120 -10.85 0.36 -11.95
C ARG A 120 -9.45 0.88 -11.65
N THR A 121 -9.34 2.21 -11.56
CA THR A 121 -8.08 2.88 -11.26
C THR A 121 -8.24 3.86 -10.10
N TYR A 122 -7.14 4.18 -9.45
CA TYR A 122 -7.04 5.39 -8.66
C TYR A 122 -5.85 6.20 -9.16
N PHE A 123 -5.93 7.52 -9.10
CA PHE A 123 -4.83 8.37 -9.49
C PHE A 123 -4.79 9.65 -8.66
N ARG A 124 -3.60 10.21 -8.51
CA ARG A 124 -3.37 11.46 -7.78
C ARG A 124 -2.09 12.13 -8.24
N PRO A 125 -1.97 13.46 -8.11
CA PRO A 125 -0.67 14.10 -8.15
C PRO A 125 0.26 13.47 -7.10
N ASP A 126 1.57 13.41 -7.40
CA ASP A 126 2.58 12.90 -6.46
C ASP A 126 3.70 13.94 -6.28
N VAL A 127 4.93 13.66 -6.72
CA VAL A 127 5.99 14.67 -6.79
C VAL A 127 5.75 15.65 -7.96
N PRO A 128 6.34 16.87 -7.95
CA PRO A 128 6.13 17.86 -9.00
C PRO A 128 6.30 17.29 -10.41
N GLY A 129 5.34 17.59 -11.28
CA GLY A 129 5.33 17.09 -12.66
C GLY A 129 5.04 15.60 -12.82
N THR A 130 4.44 14.92 -11.82
CA THR A 130 4.05 13.50 -11.91
C THR A 130 2.63 13.23 -11.40
N THR A 131 2.01 12.19 -11.94
CA THR A 131 0.77 11.60 -11.44
C THR A 131 0.98 10.13 -11.16
N LEU A 132 0.61 9.70 -9.96
CA LEU A 132 0.50 8.29 -9.63
C LEU A 132 -0.79 7.73 -10.22
N VAL A 133 -0.71 6.57 -10.86
CA VAL A 133 -1.87 5.78 -11.28
C VAL A 133 -1.72 4.37 -10.70
N GLY A 134 -2.72 3.90 -9.96
CA GLY A 134 -2.72 2.57 -9.36
C GLY A 134 -3.95 1.76 -9.74
N SER A 135 -3.80 0.44 -9.71
CA SER A 135 -4.92 -0.48 -9.93
C SER A 135 -5.83 -0.50 -8.70
N PHE A 136 -7.15 -0.45 -8.92
CA PHE A 136 -8.11 -0.51 -7.82
C PHE A 136 -8.20 -1.91 -7.21
N TYR A 137 -8.01 -2.95 -8.03
CA TYR A 137 -7.93 -4.35 -7.61
C TYR A 137 -6.65 -5.01 -8.12
N GLY A 138 -6.32 -6.17 -7.57
CA GLY A 138 -5.15 -6.97 -7.88
C GLY A 138 -5.33 -8.46 -7.60
N PRO A 139 -4.37 -9.31 -8.00
CA PRO A 139 -4.39 -10.72 -7.63
C PRO A 139 -4.23 -10.88 -6.12
N ARG A 140 -4.95 -11.85 -5.56
CA ARG A 140 -5.02 -12.13 -4.13
C ARG A 140 -4.29 -13.39 -3.74
N GLY A 141 -3.92 -13.50 -2.47
CA GLY A 141 -3.19 -14.65 -1.93
C GLY A 141 -1.74 -14.71 -2.42
N VAL A 142 -1.18 -13.57 -2.83
CA VAL A 142 0.21 -13.44 -3.26
C VAL A 142 1.14 -13.58 -2.06
N ASP A 143 2.19 -14.39 -2.18
CA ASP A 143 3.17 -14.58 -1.11
C ASP A 143 3.90 -13.24 -0.84
N PRO A 144 3.88 -12.73 0.40
CA PRO A 144 4.58 -11.48 0.73
C PRO A 144 6.11 -11.59 0.64
N ASP A 145 6.68 -12.79 0.66
CA ASP A 145 8.12 -13.03 0.48
C ASP A 145 8.48 -13.39 -0.98
N ASP A 146 7.50 -13.76 -1.82
CA ASP A 146 7.70 -14.11 -3.24
C ASP A 146 6.64 -13.43 -4.15
N PHE A 147 6.93 -12.20 -4.56
CA PHE A 147 6.06 -11.44 -5.46
C PHE A 147 6.85 -10.64 -6.51
N PRO A 148 6.23 -10.32 -7.66
CA PRO A 148 6.88 -9.51 -8.69
C PRO A 148 7.25 -8.11 -8.17
N GLN A 149 8.54 -7.87 -8.00
CA GLN A 149 9.07 -6.55 -7.59
C GLN A 149 8.97 -5.50 -8.72
N ARG A 150 8.64 -5.92 -9.94
CA ARG A 150 8.49 -5.06 -11.12
C ARG A 150 7.24 -5.45 -11.90
N ALA A 151 6.46 -4.46 -12.29
CA ALA A 151 5.36 -4.62 -13.22
C ALA A 151 5.88 -4.67 -14.66
N SER A 152 5.21 -5.43 -15.54
CA SER A 152 5.51 -5.42 -16.96
C SER A 152 5.13 -4.08 -17.58
N GLU A 153 5.87 -3.65 -18.61
CA GLU A 153 5.56 -2.38 -19.29
C GLU A 153 4.17 -2.40 -19.94
N ALA A 154 3.76 -3.55 -20.48
CA ALA A 154 2.43 -3.75 -21.04
C ALA A 154 1.33 -3.51 -20.00
N HIS A 155 1.45 -4.11 -18.81
CA HIS A 155 0.44 -3.96 -17.75
C HIS A 155 0.35 -2.51 -17.27
N LEU A 156 1.47 -1.81 -17.18
CA LEU A 156 1.49 -0.40 -16.80
C LEU A 156 0.89 0.49 -17.89
N ALA A 157 1.16 0.20 -19.15
CA ALA A 157 0.53 0.90 -20.27
C ALA A 157 -0.99 0.71 -20.25
N GLU A 158 -1.48 -0.51 -20.03
CA GLU A 158 -2.92 -0.80 -19.87
C GLU A 158 -3.53 -0.02 -18.70
N LEU A 159 -2.85 0.02 -17.55
CA LEU A 159 -3.29 0.76 -16.38
C LEU A 159 -3.40 2.27 -16.67
N VAL A 160 -2.40 2.86 -17.32
CA VAL A 160 -2.41 4.28 -17.70
C VAL A 160 -3.47 4.57 -18.76
N GLN A 161 -3.65 3.68 -19.74
CA GLN A 161 -4.71 3.80 -20.75
C GLN A 161 -6.10 3.75 -20.11
N ALA A 162 -6.30 2.89 -19.10
CA ALA A 162 -7.55 2.83 -18.36
C ALA A 162 -7.86 4.15 -17.65
N ALA A 163 -6.89 4.71 -16.90
CA ALA A 163 -7.05 6.01 -16.25
C ALA A 163 -7.23 7.15 -17.27
N SER A 164 -6.64 7.04 -18.45
CA SER A 164 -6.77 8.04 -19.52
C SER A 164 -8.19 8.12 -20.10
N ARG A 165 -9.02 7.08 -19.94
CA ARG A 165 -10.46 7.18 -20.27
C ARG A 165 -11.18 8.17 -19.35
N ARG A 166 -10.74 8.35 -18.11
CA ARG A 166 -11.29 9.34 -17.17
C ARG A 166 -10.66 10.72 -17.38
N VAL A 167 -9.34 10.76 -17.55
CA VAL A 167 -8.56 11.99 -17.77
C VAL A 167 -7.71 11.84 -19.04
N PRO A 168 -8.22 12.21 -20.23
CA PRO A 168 -7.52 12.03 -21.51
C PRO A 168 -6.09 12.58 -21.56
N GLY A 169 -5.79 13.63 -20.78
CA GLY A 169 -4.45 14.19 -20.66
C GLY A 169 -3.39 13.27 -20.03
N LEU A 170 -3.78 12.14 -19.42
CA LEU A 170 -2.85 11.16 -18.86
C LEU A 170 -2.13 10.33 -19.95
N GLY A 171 -2.76 10.10 -21.09
CA GLY A 171 -2.24 9.19 -22.13
C GLY A 171 -1.09 9.74 -22.96
N GLY A 172 -0.78 11.04 -22.86
CA GLY A 172 0.23 11.73 -23.68
C GLY A 172 1.63 11.86 -23.04
N GLY A 173 1.82 11.47 -21.78
CA GLY A 173 3.08 11.60 -21.07
C GLY A 173 4.06 10.46 -21.38
N ARG A 174 5.35 10.77 -21.60
CA ARG A 174 6.40 9.73 -21.58
C ARG A 174 6.56 9.20 -20.16
N ASP A 175 6.37 7.91 -19.97
CA ASP A 175 6.61 7.19 -18.72
C ASP A 175 8.08 7.36 -18.27
N ARG A 176 8.31 7.72 -17.01
CA ARG A 176 9.64 7.69 -16.39
C ARG A 176 9.68 6.56 -15.37
N GLY A 177 10.07 5.37 -15.81
CA GLY A 177 11.05 4.45 -15.20
C GLY A 177 10.94 4.02 -13.72
N GLN A 178 10.03 4.55 -12.91
CA GLN A 178 9.82 4.14 -11.54
C GLN A 178 8.48 3.42 -11.45
N ARG A 179 8.60 2.10 -11.51
CA ARG A 179 7.53 1.12 -11.70
C ARG A 179 7.53 0.23 -10.47
N HIS A 180 6.50 0.31 -9.64
CA HIS A 180 6.47 -0.43 -8.37
C HIS A 180 5.18 -1.24 -8.26
N GLY A 181 5.32 -2.49 -7.83
CA GLY A 181 4.22 -3.27 -7.28
C GLY A 181 4.13 -3.03 -5.77
N CYS A 182 2.93 -2.94 -5.22
CA CYS A 182 2.73 -2.80 -3.79
C CYS A 182 1.71 -3.84 -3.31
N LEU A 183 2.09 -4.62 -2.30
CA LEU A 183 1.16 -5.49 -1.59
C LEU A 183 0.38 -4.70 -0.55
N ARG A 184 -0.93 -4.94 -0.49
CA ARG A 184 -1.79 -4.51 0.59
C ARG A 184 -2.33 -5.73 1.31
N HIS A 185 -2.68 -5.56 2.58
CA HIS A 185 -3.54 -6.52 3.26
C HIS A 185 -4.98 -6.13 2.94
N ASP A 186 -5.81 -7.10 2.58
CA ASP A 186 -7.24 -6.93 2.43
C ASP A 186 -7.98 -7.90 3.37
N THR A 187 -9.09 -7.42 3.93
CA THR A 187 -10.00 -8.25 4.71
C THR A 187 -10.94 -8.94 3.75
N ARG A 188 -11.15 -10.26 3.90
CA ARG A 188 -12.14 -10.95 3.07
C ARG A 188 -13.52 -10.34 3.31
N HIS A 189 -14.06 -9.63 2.33
CA HIS A 189 -15.50 -9.41 2.28
C HIS A 189 -16.14 -10.75 1.94
N GLN A 190 -16.85 -11.34 2.89
CA GLN A 190 -17.75 -12.46 2.61
C GLN A 190 -18.81 -11.93 1.63
N THR A 191 -18.83 -12.51 0.43
CA THR A 191 -19.94 -12.39 -0.52
C THR A 191 -20.87 -13.58 -0.32
#